data_AF-A0A958ACF0-F1
#
_entry.id   AF-A0A958ACF0-F1
#
_cell.length_a   1.000
_cell.length_b   1.000
_cell.length_c   1.000
_cell.angle_alpha   90.00
_cell.angle_beta   90.00
_cell.angle_gamma   90.00
#
_symmetry.space_group_name_H-M   'P 1'
#
loop_
_entity.id
_entity.type
_entity.pdbx_description
1 polymer ?
#
loop_
_entity_poly.entity_id
_entity_poly.type
_entity_poly.pdbx_seq_one_letter_code
_entity_poly.pdbx_strand_id
1 'polypeptide(L)'
;MRGLAALPQQQPSYFDAAYYYVDGVNLAEGRGFEEDFVWNYLNQPGPPPQPSHLYWMPLTSMLAALGMLIGGVSYRAAQIPFVVLSALLAPITYVIAYVLSGQRWSSWLAGLFALFSGFYLPYWPAIDNFTPFAVFGSMALLLTGMENEAWRMKNKEWRPETGDKEA
;
A
#
# COMPACT_ATOMS: atom_id res chain seq x y z
N MET A 1 2.66 16.38 1.94
CA MET A 1 1.65 16.04 2.97
C MET A 1 2.01 14.79 3.77
N ARG A 2 2.11 13.60 3.15
CA ARG A 2 2.38 12.33 3.85
C ARG A 2 3.64 12.37 4.73
N GLY A 3 4.75 12.89 4.21
CA GLY A 3 5.98 13.07 5.00
C GLY A 3 5.79 13.96 6.22
N LEU A 4 5.05 15.07 6.11
CA LEU A 4 4.76 15.97 7.24
C LEU A 4 3.93 15.27 8.33
N ALA A 5 2.97 14.43 7.93
CA ALA A 5 2.18 13.63 8.86
C ALA A 5 3.00 12.51 9.55
N ALA A 6 4.10 12.07 8.93
CA ALA A 6 5.01 11.07 9.49
C ALA A 6 5.91 11.64 10.59
N LEU A 7 6.40 12.88 10.43
CA LEU A 7 7.38 13.51 11.32
C LEU A 7 7.10 13.43 12.84
N PRO A 8 5.86 13.67 13.33
CA PRO A 8 5.58 13.57 14.76
C PRO A 8 5.57 12.13 15.29
N GLN A 9 5.49 11.12 14.42
CA GLN A 9 5.47 9.72 14.82
C GLN A 9 6.89 9.20 14.97
N GLN A 10 7.32 9.00 16.21
CA GLN A 10 8.70 8.57 16.50
C GLN A 10 8.79 7.09 16.88
N GLN A 11 7.66 6.43 17.11
CA GLN A 11 7.56 5.04 17.51
C GLN A 11 6.22 4.44 17.07
N PRO A 12 6.08 3.10 17.05
CA PRO A 12 4.80 2.44 16.86
C PRO A 12 3.77 2.89 17.93
N SER A 13 2.53 3.14 17.52
CA SER A 13 1.50 3.67 18.42
C SER A 13 0.57 2.60 19.02
N TYR A 14 0.65 1.36 18.54
CA TYR A 14 -0.13 0.23 19.01
C TYR A 14 0.64 -1.08 18.83
N PHE A 15 0.09 -2.16 19.38
CA PHE A 15 0.78 -3.43 19.53
C PHE A 15 1.14 -4.10 18.20
N ASP A 16 0.23 -4.20 17.24
CA ASP A 16 0.52 -4.87 15.97
C ASP A 16 1.59 -4.10 15.17
N ALA A 17 1.57 -2.76 15.21
CA ALA A 17 2.65 -1.96 14.64
C ALA A 17 3.99 -2.23 15.36
N ALA A 18 4.00 -2.39 16.68
CA ALA A 18 5.22 -2.74 17.41
C ALA A 18 5.73 -4.13 17.05
N TYR A 19 4.84 -5.10 16.84
CA TYR A 19 5.18 -6.45 16.35
C TYR A 19 5.98 -6.39 15.05
N TYR A 20 5.40 -5.78 14.00
CA TYR A 20 6.07 -5.67 12.70
C TYR A 20 7.31 -4.78 12.73
N TYR A 21 7.38 -3.80 13.64
CA TYR A 21 8.58 -2.99 13.81
C TYR A 21 9.75 -3.83 14.32
N VAL A 22 9.54 -4.59 15.41
CA VAL A 22 10.59 -5.43 16.01
C VAL A 22 11.07 -6.49 15.02
N ASP A 23 10.16 -7.15 14.32
CA ASP A 23 10.54 -8.11 13.30
C ASP A 23 11.25 -7.45 12.10
N GLY A 24 10.84 -6.23 11.74
CA GLY A 24 11.55 -5.42 10.76
C GLY A 24 12.99 -5.07 11.19
N VAL A 25 13.21 -4.80 12.48
CA VAL A 25 14.55 -4.62 13.06
C VAL A 25 15.35 -5.91 12.93
N ASN A 26 14.79 -7.06 13.35
CA ASN A 26 15.47 -8.36 13.26
C ASN A 26 15.89 -8.70 11.83
N LEU A 27 15.02 -8.44 10.85
CA LEU A 27 15.35 -8.60 9.43
C LEU A 27 16.46 -7.65 8.97
N ALA A 28 16.41 -6.37 9.35
CA ALA A 28 17.41 -5.37 8.99
C ALA A 28 18.79 -5.67 9.61
N GLU A 29 18.82 -6.28 10.80
CA GLU A 29 20.03 -6.72 11.50
C GLU A 29 20.55 -8.09 11.03
N GLY A 30 19.86 -8.76 10.11
CA GLY A 30 20.27 -10.04 9.53
C GLY A 30 19.95 -11.26 10.40
N ARG A 31 19.11 -11.11 11.42
CA ARG A 31 18.65 -12.20 12.29
C ARG A 31 17.62 -13.12 11.63
N GLY A 32 16.90 -12.60 10.63
CA GLY A 32 15.88 -13.35 9.90
C GLY A 32 14.49 -13.24 10.51
N PHE A 33 13.62 -14.22 10.20
CA PHE A 33 12.24 -14.26 10.68
C PHE A 33 12.15 -14.93 12.06
N GLU A 34 12.64 -14.22 13.07
CA GLU A 34 12.58 -14.65 14.48
C GLU A 34 12.09 -13.54 15.40
N GLU A 35 11.49 -13.92 16.54
CA GLU A 35 11.01 -13.01 17.60
C GLU A 35 11.55 -13.45 18.97
N ASP A 36 11.98 -12.48 19.79
CA ASP A 36 12.53 -12.70 21.15
C ASP A 36 11.48 -12.62 22.25
N PHE A 37 10.21 -12.67 21.90
CA PHE A 37 9.10 -12.53 22.81
C PHE A 37 7.99 -13.51 22.45
N VAL A 38 7.10 -13.76 23.39
CA VAL A 38 5.88 -14.54 23.14
C VAL A 38 4.77 -13.56 22.80
N TRP A 39 4.31 -13.57 21.54
CA TRP A 39 3.22 -12.70 21.09
C TRP A 39 1.86 -13.11 21.70
N ASN A 40 1.55 -14.40 21.78
CA ASN A 40 0.25 -14.93 22.25
C ASN A 40 0.35 -16.38 22.78
N TYR A 41 -0.69 -16.85 23.46
CA TYR A 41 -0.82 -18.22 23.99
C TYR A 41 -1.95 -19.03 23.30
N LEU A 42 -2.31 -18.71 22.05
CA LEU A 42 -3.27 -19.50 21.27
C LEU A 42 -2.71 -20.91 20.95
N ASN A 43 -1.38 -21.04 20.97
CA ASN A 43 -0.65 -22.31 20.95
C ASN A 43 0.10 -22.51 22.30
N GLN A 44 0.91 -23.57 22.41
CA GLN A 44 1.85 -23.78 23.52
C GLN A 44 3.25 -23.34 23.08
N PRO A 45 3.57 -22.02 23.11
CA PRO A 45 4.86 -21.51 22.62
C PRO A 45 6.00 -22.02 23.50
N GLY A 46 7.14 -22.29 22.86
CA GLY A 46 8.39 -22.57 23.58
C GLY A 46 9.07 -21.29 24.07
N PRO A 47 10.28 -21.38 24.64
CA PRO A 47 11.07 -20.20 24.98
C PRO A 47 11.57 -19.48 23.70
N PRO A 48 11.67 -18.14 23.68
CA PRO A 48 12.31 -17.38 22.60
C PRO A 48 13.83 -17.68 22.45
N PRO A 49 14.42 -17.48 21.26
CA PRO A 49 13.79 -16.98 20.04
C PRO A 49 12.89 -18.03 19.37
N GLN A 50 11.77 -17.58 18.79
CA GLN A 50 10.82 -18.40 18.05
C GLN A 50 10.70 -17.89 16.60
N PRO A 51 10.25 -18.70 15.64
CA PRO A 51 9.89 -18.19 14.31
C PRO A 51 8.80 -17.11 14.41
N SER A 52 9.01 -15.96 13.77
CA SER A 52 7.98 -14.92 13.68
C SER A 52 6.96 -15.22 12.56
N HIS A 53 5.91 -14.41 12.47
CA HIS A 53 4.91 -14.45 11.38
C HIS A 53 4.12 -15.76 11.26
N LEU A 54 4.00 -16.51 12.35
CA LEU A 54 3.17 -17.73 12.38
C LEU A 54 1.67 -17.43 12.32
N TYR A 55 1.28 -16.19 12.65
CA TYR A 55 -0.11 -15.75 12.64
C TYR A 55 -0.38 -14.65 11.61
N TRP A 56 0.58 -13.74 11.39
CA TRP A 56 0.46 -12.62 10.47
C TRP A 56 1.49 -12.67 9.35
N MET A 57 1.13 -12.17 8.17
CA MET A 57 1.96 -12.25 6.97
C MET A 57 3.18 -11.31 7.04
N PRO A 58 4.34 -11.69 6.48
CA PRO A 58 5.61 -10.99 6.72
C PRO A 58 5.83 -9.69 5.92
N LEU A 59 4.94 -9.35 4.99
CA LEU A 59 5.17 -8.24 4.06
C LEU A 59 5.41 -6.90 4.79
N THR A 60 4.67 -6.62 5.87
CA THR A 60 4.83 -5.38 6.63
C THR A 60 6.23 -5.27 7.24
N SER A 61 6.74 -6.33 7.89
CA SER A 61 8.11 -6.38 8.44
C SER A 61 9.16 -6.27 7.35
N MET A 62 8.95 -6.91 6.20
CA MET A 62 9.88 -6.82 5.06
C MET A 62 9.97 -5.40 4.51
N LEU A 63 8.85 -4.68 4.42
CA LEU A 63 8.84 -3.27 4.03
C LEU A 63 9.52 -2.40 5.07
N ALA A 64 9.23 -2.60 6.36
CA ALA A 64 9.92 -1.88 7.43
C ALA A 64 11.44 -2.09 7.35
N ALA A 65 11.89 -3.34 7.19
CA ALA A 65 13.29 -3.69 7.03
C ALA A 65 13.93 -3.03 5.80
N LEU A 66 13.25 -3.01 4.65
CA LEU A 66 13.74 -2.33 3.44
C LEU A 66 14.02 -0.84 3.69
N GLY A 67 13.14 -0.17 4.43
CA GLY A 67 13.35 1.21 4.85
C GLY A 67 14.58 1.37 5.75
N MET A 68 14.73 0.48 6.74
CA MET A 68 15.86 0.48 7.68
C MET A 68 17.20 0.15 7.02
N LEU A 69 17.24 -0.72 6.01
CA LEU A 69 18.46 -1.04 5.27
C LEU A 69 19.05 0.19 4.56
N ILE A 70 18.20 1.16 4.20
CA ILE A 70 18.61 2.41 3.52
C ILE A 70 18.87 3.53 4.53
N GLY A 71 17.99 3.69 5.52
CA GLY A 71 17.99 4.82 6.46
C GLY A 71 18.59 4.54 7.84
N GLY A 72 19.09 3.33 8.09
CA GLY A 72 19.49 2.85 9.41
C GLY A 72 18.31 2.37 10.25
N VAL A 73 18.59 1.54 11.25
CA VAL A 73 17.58 0.98 12.18
C VAL A 73 16.94 2.10 12.99
N SER A 74 15.73 2.50 12.56
CA SER A 74 14.92 3.51 13.22
C SER A 74 13.48 3.44 12.74
N TYR A 75 12.54 3.92 13.56
CA TYR A 75 11.13 3.99 13.17
C TYR A 75 10.91 4.85 11.93
N ARG A 76 11.60 5.99 11.82
CA ARG A 76 11.48 6.87 10.65
C ARG A 76 11.92 6.20 9.36
N ALA A 77 13.01 5.43 9.40
CA ALA A 77 13.45 4.66 8.24
C ALA A 77 12.43 3.59 7.86
N ALA A 78 11.88 2.87 8.85
CA ALA A 78 10.82 1.88 8.65
C ALA A 78 9.56 2.46 7.98
N GLN A 79 9.22 3.73 8.26
CA GLN A 79 8.08 4.41 7.65
C GLN A 79 8.27 4.75 6.17
N ILE A 80 9.51 4.83 5.66
CA ILE A 80 9.78 5.34 4.31
C ILE A 80 8.96 4.63 3.24
N PRO A 81 8.93 3.27 3.17
CA PRO A 81 8.17 2.60 2.12
C PRO A 81 6.66 2.86 2.22
N PHE A 82 6.11 2.93 3.43
CA PHE A 82 4.70 3.22 3.67
C PHE A 82 4.33 4.67 3.31
N VAL A 83 5.22 5.62 3.60
CA VAL A 83 5.05 7.03 3.19
C VAL A 83 5.06 7.15 1.66
N VAL A 84 5.96 6.44 0.98
CA VAL A 84 6.02 6.42 -0.49
C VAL A 84 4.74 5.81 -1.07
N LEU A 85 4.35 4.61 -0.62
CA LEU A 85 3.14 3.94 -1.11
C LEU A 85 1.87 4.75 -0.83
N SER A 86 1.74 5.34 0.36
CA SER A 86 0.59 6.20 0.69
C SER A 86 0.52 7.50 -0.12
N ALA A 87 1.67 8.00 -0.59
CA ALA A 87 1.73 9.17 -1.46
C ALA A 87 1.25 8.84 -2.88
N LEU A 88 1.46 7.59 -3.36
CA LEU A 88 0.99 7.12 -4.66
C LEU A 88 -0.52 6.98 -4.75
N LEU A 89 -1.23 6.85 -3.63
CA LEU A 89 -2.69 6.75 -3.64
C LEU A 89 -3.36 7.97 -4.29
N ALA A 90 -2.89 9.19 -4.02
CA ALA A 90 -3.48 10.39 -4.61
C ALA A 90 -3.40 10.42 -6.15
N PRO A 91 -2.22 10.22 -6.80
CA PRO A 91 -2.16 10.14 -8.26
C PRO A 91 -2.89 8.92 -8.83
N ILE A 92 -2.87 7.76 -8.17
CA ILE A 92 -3.64 6.59 -8.63
C ILE A 92 -5.14 6.90 -8.63
N THR A 93 -5.66 7.50 -7.55
CA THR A 93 -7.07 7.92 -7.47
C THR A 93 -7.41 8.96 -8.54
N TYR A 94 -6.52 9.91 -8.83
CA TYR A 94 -6.70 10.86 -9.93
C TYR A 94 -6.86 10.12 -11.27
N VAL A 95 -5.96 9.18 -11.58
CA VAL A 95 -5.98 8.45 -12.86
C VAL A 95 -7.26 7.62 -12.99
N ILE A 96 -7.64 6.87 -11.94
CA ILE A 96 -8.87 6.09 -11.93
C ILE A 96 -10.10 7.00 -12.15
N ALA A 97 -10.18 8.11 -11.43
CA ALA A 97 -11.28 9.06 -11.59
C ALA A 97 -11.31 9.68 -13.00
N TYR A 98 -10.14 9.91 -13.61
CA TYR A 98 -10.05 10.42 -14.98
C TYR A 98 -10.54 9.39 -16.01
N VAL A 99 -10.11 8.13 -15.88
CA VAL A 99 -10.57 7.03 -16.74
C VAL A 99 -12.09 6.87 -16.64
N LEU A 100 -12.66 6.92 -15.43
CA LEU A 100 -14.10 6.72 -15.23
C LEU A 100 -14.97 7.91 -15.67
N SER A 101 -14.50 9.15 -15.49
CA SER A 101 -15.34 10.35 -15.69
C SER A 101 -14.99 11.18 -16.93
N GLY A 102 -13.78 11.03 -17.47
CA GLY A 102 -13.20 11.90 -18.50
C GLY A 102 -12.95 13.35 -18.06
N GLN A 103 -13.27 13.72 -16.81
CA GLN A 103 -13.32 15.10 -16.35
C GLN A 103 -12.19 15.43 -15.39
N ARG A 104 -11.28 16.31 -15.81
CA ARG A 104 -10.09 16.70 -15.02
C ARG A 104 -10.42 17.27 -13.64
N TRP A 105 -11.50 18.06 -13.53
CA TRP A 105 -11.87 18.70 -12.26
C TRP A 105 -12.27 17.66 -11.20
N SER A 106 -13.04 16.65 -11.60
CA SER A 106 -13.48 15.55 -10.73
C SER A 106 -12.28 14.71 -10.30
N SER A 107 -11.37 14.41 -11.23
CA SER A 107 -10.12 13.70 -10.95
C SER A 107 -9.23 14.42 -9.93
N TRP A 108 -9.08 15.75 -10.07
CA TRP A 108 -8.35 16.56 -9.10
C TRP A 108 -9.00 16.50 -7.73
N LEU A 109 -10.32 16.65 -7.66
CA LEU A 109 -11.05 16.61 -6.40
C LEU A 109 -10.91 15.23 -5.72
N ALA A 110 -10.99 14.14 -6.48
CA ALA A 110 -10.81 12.78 -5.97
C ALA A 110 -9.38 12.57 -5.43
N GLY A 111 -8.35 12.99 -6.17
CA GLY A 111 -6.96 12.92 -5.72
C GLY A 111 -6.70 13.78 -4.46
N LEU A 112 -7.31 14.97 -4.38
CA LEU A 112 -7.23 15.82 -3.20
C LEU A 112 -7.93 15.20 -1.99
N PHE A 113 -9.10 14.58 -2.15
CA PHE A 113 -9.74 13.86 -1.05
C PHE A 113 -8.94 12.65 -0.59
N ALA A 114 -8.29 11.92 -1.51
CA ALA A 114 -7.37 10.85 -1.14
C ALA A 114 -6.15 11.38 -0.36
N LEU A 115 -5.61 12.53 -0.76
CA LEU A 115 -4.49 13.18 -0.08
C LEU A 115 -4.87 13.72 1.30
N PHE A 116 -6.03 14.38 1.40
CA PHE A 116 -6.58 15.02 2.59
C PHE A 116 -7.71 14.20 3.20
N SER A 117 -7.44 12.92 3.48
CA SER A 117 -8.41 11.96 4.04
C SER A 117 -8.77 12.20 5.52
N GLY A 118 -8.73 13.44 6.00
CA GLY A 118 -9.10 13.88 7.34
C GLY A 118 -8.60 12.96 8.46
N PHE A 119 -9.54 12.22 9.06
CA PHE A 119 -9.32 11.27 10.15
C PHE A 119 -8.21 10.24 9.87
N TYR A 120 -8.05 9.78 8.63
CA TYR A 120 -7.06 8.75 8.27
C TYR A 120 -5.64 9.30 8.07
N LEU A 121 -5.47 10.62 8.06
CA LEU A 121 -4.20 11.27 7.79
C LEU A 121 -3.00 10.76 8.63
N PRO A 122 -3.10 10.55 9.97
CA PRO A 122 -2.00 10.01 10.76
C PRO A 122 -1.75 8.52 10.53
N TYR A 123 -2.70 7.76 9.97
CA TYR A 123 -2.54 6.32 9.77
C TYR A 123 -1.80 5.98 8.46
N TRP A 124 -1.89 6.85 7.45
CA TRP A 124 -1.20 6.67 6.16
C TRP A 124 0.34 6.63 6.21
N PRO A 125 1.02 7.37 7.10
CA PRO A 125 2.47 7.24 7.26
C PRO A 125 2.89 6.25 8.36
N ALA A 126 1.95 5.72 9.14
CA ALA A 126 2.26 4.70 10.13
C ALA A 126 2.71 3.41 9.42
N ILE A 127 3.63 2.66 10.04
CA ILE A 127 3.89 1.28 9.61
C ILE A 127 2.62 0.44 9.80
N ASP A 128 2.53 -0.70 9.11
CA ASP A 128 1.37 -1.61 9.21
C ASP A 128 0.03 -0.99 8.73
N ASN A 129 0.10 -0.12 7.73
CA ASN A 129 -1.10 0.44 7.13
C ASN A 129 -1.54 -0.33 5.87
N PHE A 130 -2.73 0.01 5.38
CA PHE A 130 -3.33 -0.63 4.19
C PHE A 130 -2.74 -0.17 2.85
N THR A 131 -1.69 0.65 2.83
CA THR A 131 -1.20 1.26 1.59
C THR A 131 -0.62 0.26 0.59
N PRO A 132 0.10 -0.81 0.98
CA PRO A 132 0.54 -1.81 0.02
C PRO A 132 -0.66 -2.41 -0.69
N PHE A 133 -1.67 -2.86 0.08
CA PHE A 133 -2.90 -3.43 -0.48
C PHE A 133 -3.65 -2.42 -1.37
N ALA A 134 -3.84 -1.19 -0.89
CA ALA A 134 -4.58 -0.17 -1.62
C ALA A 134 -3.89 0.20 -2.94
N VAL A 135 -2.56 0.33 -2.98
CA VAL A 135 -1.81 0.62 -4.21
C VAL A 135 -1.94 -0.53 -5.21
N PHE A 136 -1.59 -1.76 -4.81
CA PHE A 136 -1.60 -2.89 -5.74
C PHE A 136 -3.02 -3.25 -6.20
N GLY A 137 -3.99 -3.22 -5.29
CA GLY A 137 -5.39 -3.45 -5.63
C GLY A 137 -5.94 -2.40 -6.60
N SER A 138 -5.65 -1.12 -6.36
CA SER A 138 -6.08 -0.04 -7.27
C SER A 138 -5.40 -0.12 -8.62
N MET A 139 -4.11 -0.49 -8.67
CA MET A 139 -3.39 -0.71 -9.93
C MET A 139 -3.97 -1.88 -10.72
N ALA A 140 -4.31 -2.99 -10.07
CA ALA A 140 -4.93 -4.14 -10.74
C ALA A 140 -6.28 -3.76 -11.37
N LEU A 141 -7.11 -2.99 -10.67
CA LEU A 141 -8.37 -2.47 -11.19
C LEU A 141 -8.16 -1.49 -12.35
N LEU A 142 -7.14 -0.63 -12.27
CA LEU A 142 -6.83 0.30 -13.34
C LEU A 142 -6.39 -0.43 -14.62
N LEU A 143 -5.50 -1.42 -14.49
CA LEU A 143 -5.01 -2.20 -15.62
C LEU A 143 -6.13 -2.98 -16.31
N THR A 144 -7.00 -3.64 -15.53
CA THR A 144 -8.16 -4.36 -16.07
C THR A 144 -9.17 -3.42 -16.74
N GLY A 145 -9.37 -2.22 -16.19
CA GLY A 145 -10.22 -1.19 -16.80
C GLY A 145 -9.69 -0.68 -18.14
N MET A 146 -8.38 -0.37 -18.21
CA MET A 146 -7.72 0.11 -19.42
C MET A 146 -7.73 -0.93 -20.55
N GLU A 147 -7.52 -2.21 -20.23
CA GLU A 147 -7.58 -3.29 -21.21
C GLU A 147 -8.97 -3.43 -21.83
N ASN A 148 -10.03 -3.33 -21.02
CA ASN A 148 -11.40 -3.41 -21.50
C ASN A 148 -11.75 -2.24 -22.43
N GLU A 149 -11.31 -1.02 -22.10
CA GLU A 149 -11.50 0.14 -22.99
C GLU A 149 -10.74 -0.03 -24.32
N ALA A 150 -9.49 -0.48 -24.28
CA ALA A 150 -8.70 -0.74 -25.48
C ALA A 150 -9.35 -1.80 -26.39
N TRP A 151 -9.86 -2.88 -25.79
CA TRP A 151 -10.61 -3.93 -26.51
C TRP A 151 -11.89 -3.38 -27.14
N ARG A 152 -12.66 -2.54 -26.42
CA ARG A 152 -13.88 -1.91 -26.94
C ARG A 152 -13.60 -0.98 -28.12
N MET A 153 -12.51 -0.21 -28.08
CA MET A 153 -12.13 0.69 -29.17
C MET A 153 -11.75 -0.10 -30.43
N LYS A 154 -10.90 -1.13 -30.28
CA LYS A 154 -10.50 -2.02 -31.37
C LYS A 154 -11.70 -2.71 -32.05
N ASN A 155 -12.68 -3.13 -31.26
CA ASN A 155 -13.87 -3.82 -31.80
C ASN A 155 -14.97 -2.87 -32.31
N LYS A 156 -14.95 -1.59 -31.93
CA LYS A 156 -15.77 -0.56 -32.58
C LYS A 156 -15.24 -0.25 -33.98
N GLU A 157 -13.93 -0.14 -34.15
CA GLU A 157 -13.29 0.06 -35.46
C GLU A 157 -13.46 -1.15 -36.39
N TRP A 158 -13.58 -2.37 -35.85
CA TRP A 158 -13.76 -3.58 -36.65
C TRP A 158 -15.21 -3.85 -37.09
N ARG A 159 -16.21 -3.07 -36.68
CA ARG A 159 -17.56 -3.26 -37.25
C ARG A 159 -17.49 -2.87 -38.73
N PRO A 160 -17.59 -3.84 -39.67
CA PRO A 160 -17.76 -3.46 -41.06
C PRO A 160 -19.06 -2.66 -41.10
N GLU A 161 -19.05 -1.52 -41.76
CA GLU A 161 -20.30 -0.92 -42.21
C GLU A 161 -20.97 -1.99 -43.08
N THR A 162 -21.89 -2.76 -42.49
CA THR A 162 -22.83 -3.56 -43.26
C THR A 162 -23.61 -2.52 -44.03
N GLY A 163 -23.18 -2.30 -45.27
CA GLY A 163 -23.87 -1.45 -46.20
C GLY A 163 -25.28 -1.97 -46.34
N ASP A 164 -26.23 -1.25 -45.72
CA ASP A 164 -27.60 -1.20 -46.19
C ASP A 164 -27.54 -0.58 -47.60
N LYS A 165 -27.30 -1.44 -48.58
CA LYS A 165 -27.52 -1.20 -50.00
C LYS A 165 -28.13 -2.45 -50.60
N GLU A 166 -29.42 -2.62 -50.36
CA GLU A 166 -30.39 -3.36 -51.18
C GLU A 166 -31.75 -2.83 -50.70
N ALA A 167 -32.33 -1.80 -51.33
CA ALA A 167 -33.06 -1.79 -52.61
C ALA A 167 -34.31 -2.69 -52.55
#